data_AF-A0A7I6MY29-F1
#
_entry.id   AF-A0A7I6MY29-F1
#
_cell.length_a   1.000
_cell.length_b   1.000
_cell.length_c   1.000
_cell.angle_alpha   90.00
_cell.angle_beta   90.00
_cell.angle_gamma   90.00
#
_symmetry.space_group_name_H-M   'P 1'
#
loop_
_entity.id
_entity.type
_entity.pdbx_description
1 polymer ?
#
loop_
_entity_poly.entity_id
_entity_poly.type
_entity_poly.pdbx_seq_one_letter_code
_entity_poly.pdbx_strand_id
1 'polypeptide(L)'
;QIKELFGHDPNTKYVVAFVVALQTYCAFQAQHLGWPAFFALAYIVGGTCNHAMMMAMHELSHNLGFKRMMPNRICGIIANLPIGLPSAISFKRYHMEHHRYQGEEGVDVDLPTQLEGKIFNNVITKFFFVVFQVFFYALRPLFINPKTPGIWEFYNWVACIAYNYAIYHYAGPFGLLYLGVSSVLGS
;
A
#
# COMPACT_ATOMS: atom_id res chain seq x y z
N GLN A 1 -21.01 18.68 -15.53
CA GLN A 1 -19.76 18.03 -15.95
C GLN A 1 -18.99 17.40 -14.78
N ILE A 2 -18.12 18.06 -13.99
CA ILE A 2 -17.36 17.33 -12.94
C ILE A 2 -18.27 16.76 -11.82
N LYS A 3 -19.35 17.47 -11.47
CA LYS A 3 -20.30 17.02 -10.42
C LYS A 3 -21.02 15.70 -10.73
N GLU A 4 -21.11 15.30 -12.00
CA GLU A 4 -21.75 14.04 -12.41
C GLU A 4 -20.88 12.82 -12.09
N LEU A 5 -19.57 13.03 -11.90
CA LEU A 5 -18.62 11.99 -11.50
C LEU A 5 -18.51 11.84 -9.98
N PHE A 6 -19.22 12.69 -9.21
CA PHE A 6 -19.21 12.61 -7.76
C PHE A 6 -20.08 11.44 -7.31
N GLY A 7 -19.49 10.50 -6.59
CA GLY A 7 -20.22 9.37 -6.06
C GLY A 7 -19.31 8.20 -5.79
N HIS A 8 -19.92 7.04 -5.66
CA HIS A 8 -19.20 5.81 -5.45
C HIS A 8 -18.86 5.14 -6.77
N ASP A 9 -17.67 4.57 -6.88
CA ASP A 9 -17.31 3.71 -8.01
C ASP A 9 -17.68 2.25 -7.71
N PRO A 10 -18.74 1.70 -8.33
CA PRO A 10 -19.14 0.32 -8.10
C PRO A 10 -18.13 -0.71 -8.63
N ASN A 11 -17.20 -0.29 -9.50
CA ASN A 11 -16.22 -1.17 -10.14
C ASN A 11 -15.01 -1.48 -9.26
N THR A 12 -14.72 -0.62 -8.28
CA THR A 12 -13.58 -0.76 -7.36
C THR A 12 -13.44 -2.17 -6.79
N LYS A 13 -14.55 -2.79 -6.36
CA LYS A 13 -14.53 -4.15 -5.79
C LYS A 13 -14.10 -5.24 -6.78
N TYR A 14 -14.47 -5.09 -8.06
CA TYR A 14 -14.11 -6.04 -9.11
C TYR A 14 -12.64 -5.89 -9.50
N VAL A 15 -12.17 -4.64 -9.58
CA VAL A 15 -10.75 -4.33 -9.81
C VAL A 15 -9.90 -4.90 -8.68
N VAL A 16 -10.27 -4.65 -7.41
CA VAL A 16 -9.56 -5.21 -6.25
C VAL A 16 -9.53 -6.74 -6.31
N ALA A 17 -10.67 -7.39 -6.53
CA ALA A 17 -10.73 -8.85 -6.61
C ALA A 17 -9.84 -9.41 -7.73
N PHE A 18 -9.89 -8.80 -8.92
CA PHE A 18 -9.06 -9.19 -10.06
C PHE A 18 -7.57 -9.02 -9.78
N VAL A 19 -7.15 -7.86 -9.27
CA VAL A 19 -5.73 -7.57 -9.02
C VAL A 19 -5.17 -8.47 -7.91
N VAL A 20 -5.93 -8.73 -6.84
CA VAL A 20 -5.53 -9.68 -5.78
C VAL A 20 -5.36 -11.09 -6.35
N ALA A 21 -6.29 -11.56 -7.18
CA ALA A 21 -6.19 -12.88 -7.82
C ALA A 21 -4.98 -12.95 -8.78
N LEU A 22 -4.74 -11.92 -9.58
CA LEU A 22 -3.60 -11.84 -10.48
C LEU A 22 -2.27 -11.83 -9.72
N GLN A 23 -2.14 -11.00 -8.68
CA GLN A 23 -0.94 -10.97 -7.83
C GLN A 23 -0.69 -12.30 -7.12
N THR A 24 -1.76 -12.95 -6.63
CA THR A 24 -1.68 -14.30 -6.06
C THR A 24 -1.14 -15.27 -7.11
N TYR A 25 -1.73 -15.31 -8.31
CA TYR A 25 -1.28 -16.17 -9.39
C TYR A 25 0.19 -15.92 -9.75
N CYS A 26 0.61 -14.66 -9.92
CA CYS A 26 1.99 -14.31 -10.21
C CYS A 26 2.96 -14.74 -9.11
N ALA A 27 2.56 -14.64 -7.83
CA ALA A 27 3.37 -15.15 -6.72
C ALA A 27 3.59 -16.66 -6.82
N PHE A 28 2.57 -17.45 -7.21
CA PHE A 28 2.71 -18.88 -7.46
C PHE A 28 3.63 -19.19 -8.65
N GLN A 29 3.65 -18.35 -9.68
CA GLN A 29 4.52 -18.54 -10.84
C GLN A 29 5.97 -18.11 -10.56
N ALA A 30 6.18 -17.15 -9.66
CA ALA A 30 7.48 -16.54 -9.41
C ALA A 30 8.58 -17.54 -9.03
N GLN A 31 8.23 -18.61 -8.33
CA GLN A 31 9.17 -19.67 -7.92
C GLN A 31 9.76 -20.47 -9.10
N HIS A 32 9.14 -20.41 -10.28
CA HIS A 32 9.57 -21.13 -11.48
C HIS A 32 10.38 -20.26 -12.45
N LEU A 33 10.63 -18.99 -12.11
CA LEU A 33 11.29 -18.03 -12.98
C LEU A 33 12.77 -17.87 -12.64
N GLY A 34 13.60 -17.73 -13.66
CA GLY A 34 14.96 -17.22 -13.50
C GLY A 34 14.96 -15.73 -13.13
N TRP A 35 16.03 -15.25 -12.50
CA TRP A 35 16.13 -13.88 -11.97
C TRP A 35 15.73 -12.75 -12.93
N PRO A 36 16.15 -12.73 -14.22
CA PRO A 36 15.72 -11.66 -15.14
C PRO A 36 14.21 -11.64 -15.37
N ALA A 37 13.60 -12.81 -15.57
CA ALA A 37 12.15 -12.94 -15.76
C ALA A 37 11.39 -12.62 -14.47
N PHE A 38 11.93 -13.01 -13.31
CA PHE A 38 11.38 -12.67 -11.99
C PHE A 38 11.30 -11.15 -11.81
N PHE A 39 12.40 -10.42 -12.02
CA PHE A 39 12.40 -8.96 -11.87
C PHE A 39 11.54 -8.26 -12.91
N ALA A 40 11.49 -8.76 -14.15
CA ALA A 40 10.58 -8.24 -15.16
C ALA A 40 9.10 -8.41 -14.75
N LEU A 41 8.72 -9.58 -14.23
CA LEU A 41 7.37 -9.83 -13.71
C LEU A 41 7.07 -8.93 -12.50
N ALA A 42 8.00 -8.83 -11.54
CA ALA A 42 7.85 -8.02 -10.33
C ALA A 42 7.73 -6.53 -10.63
N TYR A 43 8.48 -6.01 -11.60
CA TYR A 43 8.40 -4.60 -11.99
C TYR A 43 7.14 -4.30 -12.82
N ILE A 44 6.98 -5.01 -13.94
CA ILE A 44 5.95 -4.67 -14.94
C ILE A 44 4.56 -5.01 -14.44
N VAL A 45 4.36 -6.23 -13.93
CA VAL A 45 3.04 -6.69 -13.46
C VAL A 45 2.88 -6.40 -11.98
N GLY A 46 3.86 -6.80 -11.17
CA GLY A 46 3.88 -6.59 -9.73
C GLY A 46 3.74 -5.12 -9.34
N GLY A 47 4.65 -4.28 -9.81
CA GLY A 47 4.67 -2.85 -9.50
C GLY A 47 3.40 -2.14 -9.93
N THR A 48 2.95 -2.36 -11.16
CA THR A 48 1.68 -1.80 -11.67
C THR A 48 0.48 -2.21 -10.82
N CYS A 49 0.37 -3.49 -10.46
CA CYS A 49 -0.71 -3.99 -9.62
C CYS A 49 -0.63 -3.41 -8.21
N ASN A 50 0.57 -3.30 -7.64
CA ASN A 50 0.76 -2.75 -6.31
C ASN A 50 0.36 -1.27 -6.25
N HIS A 51 0.76 -0.48 -7.26
CA HIS A 51 0.31 0.90 -7.40
C HIS A 51 -1.21 1.00 -7.51
N ALA A 52 -1.83 0.13 -8.32
CA ALA A 52 -3.29 0.07 -8.44
C ALA A 52 -3.98 -0.28 -7.10
N MET A 53 -3.40 -1.15 -6.28
CA MET A 53 -3.91 -1.47 -4.95
C MET A 53 -3.75 -0.33 -3.96
N MET A 54 -2.64 0.41 -4.01
CA MET A 54 -2.46 1.62 -3.21
C MET A 54 -3.52 2.68 -3.58
N MET A 55 -3.79 2.87 -4.88
CA MET A 55 -4.85 3.77 -5.34
C MET A 55 -6.24 3.29 -4.93
N ALA A 56 -6.52 1.98 -4.99
CA ALA A 56 -7.79 1.45 -4.48
C ALA A 56 -7.92 1.70 -2.97
N MET A 57 -6.86 1.49 -2.19
CA MET A 57 -6.83 1.79 -0.75
C MET A 57 -7.04 3.29 -0.47
N HIS A 58 -6.47 4.18 -1.28
CA HIS A 58 -6.72 5.62 -1.25
C HIS A 58 -8.21 5.93 -1.39
N GLU A 59 -8.86 5.45 -2.45
CA GLU A 59 -10.29 5.70 -2.67
C GLU A 59 -11.18 5.09 -1.58
N LEU A 60 -10.85 3.88 -1.12
CA LEU A 60 -11.57 3.20 -0.04
C LEU A 60 -11.38 3.90 1.32
N SER A 61 -10.28 4.61 1.52
CA SER A 61 -10.05 5.43 2.72
C SER A 61 -11.07 6.57 2.81
N HIS A 62 -11.39 7.19 1.67
CA HIS A 62 -12.43 8.20 1.50
C HIS A 62 -13.86 7.65 1.55
N ASN A 63 -14.02 6.33 1.65
CA ASN A 63 -15.30 5.61 1.54
C ASN A 63 -15.97 5.74 0.16
N LEU A 64 -15.19 5.91 -0.91
CA LEU A 64 -15.73 6.10 -2.26
C LEU A 64 -15.98 4.77 -3.01
N GLY A 65 -15.52 3.62 -2.51
CA GLY A 65 -15.85 2.32 -3.14
C GLY A 65 -17.26 1.81 -2.82
N PHE A 66 -17.84 2.19 -1.68
CA PHE A 66 -19.17 1.73 -1.26
C PHE A 66 -19.94 2.79 -0.46
N LYS A 67 -21.27 2.72 -0.51
CA LYS A 67 -22.17 3.63 0.25
C LYS A 67 -22.00 3.55 1.78
N ARG A 68 -21.59 2.40 2.30
CA ARG A 68 -21.42 2.17 3.75
C ARG A 68 -19.94 2.10 4.10
N MET A 69 -19.58 2.59 5.29
CA MET A 69 -18.19 2.62 5.75
C MET A 69 -17.56 1.24 5.92
N MET A 70 -18.34 0.26 6.41
CA MET A 70 -17.83 -1.08 6.72
C MET A 70 -17.32 -1.86 5.49
N PRO A 71 -18.08 -1.95 4.39
CA PRO A 71 -17.59 -2.55 3.15
C PRO A 71 -16.31 -1.90 2.61
N ASN A 72 -16.18 -0.57 2.69
CA ASN A 72 -14.94 0.12 2.28
C ASN A 72 -13.74 -0.35 3.12
N ARG A 73 -13.93 -0.45 4.43
CA ARG A 73 -12.88 -0.91 5.35
C ARG A 73 -12.44 -2.33 5.05
N ILE A 74 -13.40 -3.25 4.86
CA ILE A 74 -13.11 -4.66 4.55
C ILE A 74 -12.42 -4.77 3.18
N CYS A 75 -12.94 -4.10 2.16
CA CYS A 75 -12.35 -4.10 0.84
C CYS A 75 -10.94 -3.49 0.82
N GLY A 76 -10.69 -2.49 1.67
CA GLY A 76 -9.35 -1.91 1.85
C GLY A 76 -8.35 -2.91 2.44
N ILE A 77 -8.77 -3.71 3.42
CA ILE A 77 -7.95 -4.82 3.95
C ILE A 77 -7.67 -5.84 2.85
N ILE A 78 -8.66 -6.18 2.01
CA ILE A 78 -8.47 -7.12 0.88
C ILE A 78 -7.48 -6.56 -0.15
N ALA A 79 -7.61 -5.28 -0.51
CA ALA A 79 -6.67 -4.61 -1.42
C ALA A 79 -5.23 -4.58 -0.87
N ASN A 80 -5.08 -4.60 0.46
CA ASN A 80 -3.79 -4.58 1.13
C ASN A 80 -3.07 -5.94 1.16
N LEU A 81 -3.78 -7.05 0.93
CA LEU A 81 -3.19 -8.40 0.98
C LEU A 81 -1.95 -8.56 0.08
N PRO A 82 -1.98 -8.23 -1.23
CA PRO A 82 -0.83 -8.41 -2.10
C PRO A 82 0.32 -7.43 -1.84
N ILE A 83 0.11 -6.37 -1.04
CA ILE A 83 1.17 -5.43 -0.65
C ILE A 83 2.14 -6.09 0.35
N GLY A 84 1.66 -7.09 1.11
CA GLY A 84 2.47 -7.88 2.03
C GLY A 84 2.77 -7.20 3.39
N LEU A 85 2.41 -5.93 3.57
CA LEU A 85 2.53 -5.21 4.84
C LEU A 85 1.17 -4.64 5.25
N PRO A 86 0.75 -4.82 6.51
CA PRO A 86 -0.56 -4.34 6.94
C PRO A 86 -0.56 -2.82 7.13
N SER A 87 -1.15 -2.11 6.18
CA SER A 87 -1.16 -0.66 6.14
C SER A 87 -2.53 -0.05 5.92
N ALA A 88 -3.55 -0.76 5.41
CA ALA A 88 -4.81 -0.11 5.00
C ALA A 88 -5.54 0.67 6.09
N ILE A 89 -5.64 0.11 7.30
CA ILE A 89 -6.34 0.78 8.40
C ILE A 89 -5.53 1.98 8.91
N SER A 90 -4.23 1.82 9.11
CA SER A 90 -3.34 2.90 9.54
C SER A 90 -3.27 4.01 8.50
N PHE A 91 -3.11 3.64 7.22
CA PHE A 91 -3.11 4.54 6.08
C PHE A 91 -4.37 5.40 6.09
N LYS A 92 -5.56 4.80 6.21
CA LYS A 92 -6.81 5.58 6.30
C LYS A 92 -6.79 6.61 7.44
N ARG A 93 -6.20 6.30 8.59
CA ARG A 93 -6.13 7.26 9.73
C ARG A 93 -5.21 8.43 9.41
N TYR A 94 -3.97 8.15 8.99
CA TYR A 94 -3.01 9.21 8.65
C TYR A 94 -3.45 10.02 7.43
N HIS A 95 -3.98 9.36 6.41
CA HIS A 95 -4.46 9.99 5.17
C HIS A 95 -5.63 10.96 5.41
N MET A 96 -6.57 10.59 6.29
CA MET A 96 -7.67 11.50 6.64
C MET A 96 -7.17 12.71 7.45
N GLU A 97 -6.12 12.55 8.26
CA GLU A 97 -5.47 13.67 8.94
C GLU A 97 -4.71 14.55 7.97
N HIS A 98 -3.97 13.97 7.02
CA HIS A 98 -3.32 14.71 5.94
C HIS A 98 -4.32 15.61 5.20
N HIS A 99 -5.49 15.09 4.80
CA HIS A 99 -6.50 15.92 4.15
C HIS A 99 -7.13 16.98 5.05
N ARG A 100 -7.22 16.73 6.36
CA ARG A 100 -7.88 17.65 7.31
C ARG A 100 -6.94 18.74 7.83
N TYR A 101 -5.67 18.42 7.99
CA TYR A 101 -4.62 19.21 8.64
C TYR A 101 -3.41 19.35 7.70
N GLN A 102 -3.67 19.47 6.40
CA GLN A 102 -2.63 19.45 5.37
C GLN A 102 -1.60 20.55 5.63
N GLY A 103 -0.32 20.17 5.72
CA GLY A 103 0.76 21.12 5.98
C GLY A 103 0.96 21.48 7.47
N GLU A 104 0.20 20.90 8.40
CA GLU A 104 0.38 21.13 9.84
C GLU A 104 1.50 20.26 10.39
N GLU A 105 2.60 20.90 10.82
CA GLU A 105 3.77 20.19 11.37
C GLU A 105 3.40 19.31 12.59
N GLY A 106 3.90 18.08 12.59
CA GLY A 106 3.66 17.13 13.69
C GLY A 106 2.31 16.40 13.63
N VAL A 107 1.36 16.88 12.81
CA VAL A 107 0.08 16.21 12.55
C VAL A 107 0.10 15.54 11.18
N ASP A 108 0.43 16.31 10.13
CA ASP A 108 0.60 15.81 8.78
C ASP A 108 1.96 15.10 8.65
N VAL A 109 1.92 13.78 8.73
CA VAL A 109 3.10 12.91 8.67
C VAL A 109 3.65 12.76 7.25
N ASP A 110 3.01 13.32 6.23
CA ASP A 110 3.54 13.32 4.86
C ASP A 110 4.62 14.39 4.69
N LEU A 111 4.64 15.40 5.57
CA LEU A 111 5.69 16.41 5.60
C LEU A 111 7.04 15.81 5.99
N PRO A 112 8.13 16.12 5.26
CA PRO A 112 9.46 15.80 5.72
C PRO A 112 9.79 16.58 6.99
N THR A 113 10.48 15.93 7.91
CA THR A 113 11.00 16.56 9.12
C THR A 113 12.07 17.61 8.77
N GLN A 114 12.33 18.54 9.69
CA GLN A 114 13.42 19.51 9.52
C GLN A 114 14.79 18.82 9.35
N LEU A 115 14.99 17.65 9.97
CA LEU A 115 16.21 16.85 9.81
C LEU A 115 16.31 16.28 8.39
N GLU A 116 15.24 15.66 7.88
CA GLU A 116 15.18 15.18 6.50
C GLU A 116 15.43 16.32 5.51
N GLY A 117 14.85 17.51 5.73
CA GLY A 117 15.08 18.69 4.89
C GLY A 117 16.54 19.18 4.89
N LYS A 118 17.26 19.03 6.00
CA LYS A 118 18.69 19.34 6.09
C LYS A 118 19.58 18.29 5.44
N ILE A 119 19.20 17.00 5.51
CA ILE A 119 19.94 15.89 4.92
C ILE A 119 19.74 15.85 3.40
N PHE A 120 18.50 15.95 2.93
CA PHE A 120 18.11 15.77 1.52
C PHE A 120 18.07 17.09 0.75
N ASN A 121 19.20 17.79 0.71
CA ASN A 121 19.30 19.16 0.20
C ASN A 121 20.03 19.31 -1.16
N ASN A 122 20.62 18.24 -1.69
CA ASN A 122 21.39 18.26 -2.95
C ASN A 122 20.94 17.13 -3.89
N VAL A 123 21.45 17.11 -5.13
CA VAL A 123 21.01 16.16 -6.17
C VAL A 123 21.16 14.69 -5.73
N ILE A 124 22.30 14.33 -5.12
CA ILE A 124 22.58 12.94 -4.72
C ILE A 124 21.66 12.51 -3.58
N THR A 125 21.53 13.36 -2.56
CA THR A 125 20.69 13.06 -1.39
C THR A 125 19.21 13.05 -1.75
N LYS A 126 18.75 13.96 -2.63
CA LYS A 126 17.37 13.93 -3.17
C LYS A 126 17.11 12.70 -4.02
N PHE A 127 18.08 12.27 -4.85
CA PHE A 127 17.96 11.03 -5.60
C PHE A 127 17.77 9.83 -4.65
N PHE A 128 18.59 9.74 -3.60
CA PHE A 128 18.41 8.74 -2.55
C PHE A 128 17.01 8.84 -1.92
N PHE A 129 16.57 10.04 -1.57
CA PHE A 129 15.24 10.25 -0.99
C PHE A 129 14.12 9.71 -1.87
N VAL A 130 14.16 9.97 -3.19
CA VAL A 130 13.15 9.49 -4.14
C VAL A 130 13.19 7.97 -4.27
N VAL A 131 14.38 7.35 -4.38
CA VAL A 131 14.50 5.89 -4.50
C VAL A 131 13.98 5.15 -3.26
N PHE A 132 14.18 5.73 -2.07
CA PHE A 132 13.77 5.12 -0.80
C PHE A 132 12.50 5.76 -0.22
N GLN A 133 11.75 6.54 -1.03
CA GLN A 133 10.60 7.33 -0.58
C GLN A 133 9.57 6.48 0.18
N VAL A 134 9.29 5.27 -0.31
CA VAL A 134 8.36 4.32 0.30
C VAL A 134 8.69 4.05 1.77
N PHE A 135 9.97 3.94 2.12
CA PHE A 135 10.40 3.68 3.49
C PHE A 135 10.23 4.90 4.38
N PHE A 136 10.51 6.10 3.87
CA PHE A 136 10.27 7.34 4.62
C PHE A 136 8.78 7.51 4.93
N TYR A 137 7.90 7.32 3.94
CA TYR A 137 6.46 7.42 4.14
C TYR A 137 5.91 6.32 5.06
N ALA A 138 6.43 5.10 4.99
CA ALA A 138 6.00 4.01 5.87
C ALA A 138 6.46 4.18 7.33
N LEU A 139 7.69 4.69 7.53
CA LEU A 139 8.31 4.73 8.85
C LEU A 139 8.10 6.06 9.59
N ARG A 140 8.09 7.20 8.90
CA ARG A 140 7.96 8.54 9.52
C ARG A 140 6.75 8.65 10.47
N PRO A 141 5.56 8.13 10.14
CA PRO A 141 4.41 8.23 11.04
C PRO A 141 4.65 7.58 12.41
N LEU A 142 5.51 6.55 12.49
CA LEU A 142 5.85 5.86 13.73
C LEU A 142 6.72 6.69 14.68
N PHE A 143 7.42 7.71 14.16
CA PHE A 143 8.30 8.57 14.94
C PHE A 143 7.68 9.95 15.21
N ILE A 144 6.86 10.46 14.28
CA ILE A 144 6.32 11.82 14.35
C ILE A 144 4.97 11.87 15.07
N ASN A 145 4.05 10.97 14.73
CA ASN A 145 2.71 10.95 15.31
C ASN A 145 2.23 9.50 15.52
N PRO A 146 2.92 8.71 16.37
CA PRO A 146 2.61 7.30 16.56
C PRO A 146 1.21 7.11 17.09
N LYS A 147 0.38 6.41 16.31
CA LYS A 147 -0.98 6.06 16.70
C LYS A 147 -1.03 4.71 17.39
N THR A 148 -1.74 4.63 18.51
CA THR A 148 -2.07 3.34 19.15
C THR A 148 -2.93 2.49 18.20
N PRO A 149 -2.52 1.24 17.90
CA PRO A 149 -3.32 0.31 17.10
C PRO A 149 -4.64 -0.04 17.80
N GLY A 150 -5.75 -0.03 17.05
CA GLY A 150 -7.05 -0.48 17.52
C GLY A 150 -7.41 -1.88 17.04
N ILE A 151 -8.66 -2.27 17.25
CA ILE A 151 -9.18 -3.58 16.85
C ILE A 151 -9.16 -3.79 15.32
N TRP A 152 -9.27 -2.73 14.54
CA TRP A 152 -9.28 -2.82 13.08
C TRP A 152 -7.88 -3.01 12.50
N GLU A 153 -6.87 -2.36 13.07
CA GLU A 153 -5.47 -2.63 12.76
C GLU A 153 -5.13 -4.09 13.08
N PHE A 154 -5.62 -4.61 14.20
CA PHE A 154 -5.46 -6.04 14.53
C PHE A 154 -6.07 -6.95 13.45
N TYR A 155 -7.30 -6.68 12.97
CA TYR A 155 -7.88 -7.46 11.87
C TYR A 155 -7.07 -7.36 10.57
N ASN A 156 -6.54 -6.18 10.25
CA ASN A 156 -5.66 -6.01 9.09
C ASN A 156 -4.37 -6.82 9.23
N TRP A 157 -3.77 -6.83 10.43
CA TRP A 157 -2.56 -7.60 10.74
C TRP A 157 -2.83 -9.08 10.56
N VAL A 158 -3.89 -9.61 11.17
CA VAL A 158 -4.27 -11.02 11.05
C VAL A 158 -4.49 -11.40 9.59
N ALA A 159 -5.21 -10.58 8.81
CA ALA A 159 -5.48 -10.86 7.40
C ALA A 159 -4.19 -10.88 6.55
N CYS A 160 -3.33 -9.87 6.68
CA CYS A 160 -2.07 -9.81 5.93
C CYS A 160 -1.09 -10.91 6.35
N ILE A 161 -0.96 -11.19 7.64
CA ILE A 161 -0.07 -12.26 8.14
C ILE A 161 -0.57 -13.62 7.67
N ALA A 162 -1.88 -13.89 7.75
CA ALA A 162 -2.47 -15.13 7.25
C ALA A 162 -2.26 -15.29 5.75
N TYR A 163 -2.45 -14.23 4.97
CA TYR A 163 -2.21 -14.26 3.53
C TYR A 163 -0.74 -14.48 3.19
N ASN A 164 0.18 -13.75 3.83
CA ASN A 164 1.62 -13.94 3.64
C ASN A 164 2.07 -15.35 4.01
N TYR A 165 1.54 -15.90 5.10
CA TYR A 165 1.81 -17.28 5.51
C TYR A 165 1.30 -18.28 4.47
N ALA A 166 0.08 -18.08 3.94
CA ALA A 166 -0.45 -18.93 2.88
C ALA A 166 0.42 -18.86 1.61
N ILE A 167 0.83 -17.66 1.18
CA ILE A 167 1.74 -17.50 0.04
C ILE A 167 3.07 -18.20 0.29
N TYR A 168 3.68 -18.01 1.46
CA TYR A 168 4.93 -18.68 1.80
C TYR A 168 4.78 -20.20 1.80
N HIS A 169 3.69 -20.72 2.37
CA HIS A 169 3.47 -22.15 2.50
C HIS A 169 3.20 -22.83 1.13
N TYR A 170 2.43 -22.19 0.26
CA TYR A 170 2.00 -22.80 -1.02
C TYR A 170 2.82 -22.37 -2.24
N ALA A 171 3.37 -21.16 -2.26
CA ALA A 171 4.19 -20.62 -3.35
C ALA A 171 5.69 -20.48 -2.99
N GLY A 172 6.05 -20.85 -1.76
CA GLY A 172 7.43 -20.82 -1.28
C GLY A 172 7.95 -19.40 -1.01
N PRO A 173 9.24 -19.29 -0.64
CA PRO A 173 9.88 -18.01 -0.32
C PRO A 173 9.93 -17.06 -1.53
N PHE A 174 10.02 -17.58 -2.75
CA PHE A 174 10.05 -16.76 -3.97
C PHE A 174 8.71 -16.08 -4.26
N GLY A 175 7.58 -16.72 -3.95
CA GLY A 175 6.27 -16.07 -4.06
C GLY A 175 6.11 -14.92 -3.07
N LEU A 176 6.57 -15.09 -1.84
CA LEU A 176 6.57 -14.00 -0.84
C LEU A 176 7.55 -12.88 -1.22
N LEU A 177 8.75 -13.24 -1.71
CA LEU A 177 9.73 -12.29 -2.21
C LEU A 177 9.17 -11.49 -3.39
N TYR A 178 8.43 -12.12 -4.30
CA TYR A 178 7.77 -11.44 -5.42
C TYR A 178 6.84 -10.33 -4.93
N LEU A 179 5.98 -10.60 -3.95
CA LEU A 179 5.09 -9.59 -3.39
C LEU A 179 5.87 -8.45 -2.74
N GLY A 180 6.89 -8.76 -1.93
CA GLY A 180 7.73 -7.74 -1.28
C GLY A 180 8.50 -6.87 -2.27
N VAL A 181 9.12 -7.46 -3.29
CA VAL A 181 9.86 -6.73 -4.34
C VAL A 181 8.90 -5.89 -5.18
N SER A 182 7.74 -6.45 -5.55
CA SER A 182 6.70 -5.71 -6.28
C SER A 182 6.22 -4.49 -5.50
N SER A 183 6.11 -4.60 -4.17
CA SER A 183 5.73 -3.50 -3.31
C SER A 183 6.74 -2.36 -3.30
N VAL A 184 8.04 -2.66 -3.32
CA VAL A 184 9.11 -1.66 -3.36
C VAL A 184 9.26 -1.05 -4.76
N LEU A 185 8.99 -1.81 -5.81
CA LEU A 185 9.11 -1.35 -7.19
C LEU A 185 7.89 -0.58 -7.70
N GLY A 186 6.71 -0.82 -7.13
CA GLY A 186 5.44 -0.17 -7.50
C GLY A 186 4.95 0.90 -6.52
N SER A 187 5.77 1.30 -5.56
CA SER A 187 5.49 2.36 -4.59
C SER A 187 5.81 3.74 -5.13
#